data_AF-A0A5N1JC89-F1
#
_entry.id   AF-A0A5N1JC89-F1
#
_cell.length_a   1.000
_cell.length_b   1.000
_cell.length_c   1.000
_cell.angle_alpha   90.00
_cell.angle_beta   90.00
_cell.angle_gamma   90.00
#
_symmetry.space_group_name_H-M   'P 1'
#
loop_
_entity.id
_entity.type
_entity.pdbx_description
1 polymer ?
#
loop_
_entity_poly.entity_id
_entity_poly.type
_entity_poly.pdbx_seq_one_letter_code
_entity_poly.pdbx_strand_id
1 'polypeptide(L)'
;MKKSLAIACFILLTDRANAQNSTGANGTDYLKLIPGSEQSAYKRVEISSDIDTTWNRWKERGYNFGFNPQITPMYTTVNGILSTPYMIQVRGNENERNRKRWGYHVFEGYAKDDKSRITMLVNKHTEEEKPVAELYYYSTVYTHAEPAYNWFRIGSDVRQHSFLFSRDQAVFYGSLKMTNALTLGNIGRDNLLAEKPTADAETNYAEDAKHVNYEALKNSENGTIFYDKDNNIVVIKINGKWMKLAVEALPKNVHYPF
;
A
#
# COMPACT_ATOMS: atom_id res chain seq x y z
N MET A 1 15.02 -17.10 -73.80
CA MET A 1 15.73 -16.49 -72.65
C MET A 1 14.84 -15.72 -71.65
N LYS A 2 13.49 -15.85 -71.64
CA LYS A 2 12.62 -15.13 -70.67
C LYS A 2 11.81 -16.01 -69.70
N LYS A 3 11.82 -17.34 -69.86
CA LYS A 3 11.06 -18.26 -68.98
C LYS A 3 11.88 -18.86 -67.83
N SER A 4 13.21 -18.88 -67.95
CA SER A 4 14.09 -19.49 -66.94
C SER A 4 14.41 -18.55 -65.77
N LEU A 5 14.20 -17.23 -65.91
CA LEU A 5 14.47 -16.24 -64.86
C LEU A 5 13.32 -16.11 -63.85
N ALA A 6 12.08 -16.43 -64.26
CA ALA A 6 10.91 -16.34 -63.39
C ALA A 6 10.85 -17.47 -62.35
N ILE A 7 11.38 -18.66 -62.68
CA ILE A 7 11.40 -19.81 -61.77
C ILE A 7 12.48 -19.63 -60.69
N ALA A 8 13.61 -18.99 -61.02
CA ALA A 8 14.65 -18.68 -60.04
C ALA A 8 14.20 -17.64 -58.98
N CYS A 9 13.37 -16.67 -59.36
CA CYS A 9 12.80 -15.71 -58.41
C CYS A 9 11.74 -16.32 -57.48
N PHE A 10 11.05 -17.38 -57.89
CA PHE A 10 10.03 -18.02 -57.04
C PHE A 10 10.64 -18.95 -55.98
N ILE A 11 11.79 -19.56 -56.26
CA ILE A 11 12.51 -20.42 -55.30
C ILE A 11 13.24 -19.57 -54.24
N LEU A 12 13.71 -18.36 -54.60
CA LEU A 12 14.36 -17.45 -53.65
C LEU A 12 13.38 -16.71 -52.71
N LEU A 13 12.07 -16.76 -53.00
CA LEU A 13 11.03 -16.19 -52.14
C LEU A 13 10.47 -17.20 -51.11
N THR A 14 10.63 -18.51 -51.34
CA THR A 14 10.19 -19.52 -50.37
C THR A 14 11.18 -19.72 -49.22
N ASP A 15 12.46 -19.37 -49.40
CA ASP A 15 13.46 -19.45 -48.32
C ASP A 15 13.38 -18.30 -47.31
N ARG A 16 12.61 -17.24 -47.58
CA ARG A 16 12.36 -16.16 -46.60
C ARG A 16 11.07 -16.30 -45.80
N ALA A 17 10.27 -17.34 -46.05
CA ALA A 17 9.08 -17.66 -45.26
C ALA A 17 9.38 -18.51 -44.01
N ASN A 18 10.60 -19.07 -43.88
CA ASN A 18 11.01 -19.90 -42.74
C ASN A 18 11.89 -19.15 -41.71
N ALA A 19 11.69 -17.83 -41.56
CA ALA A 19 12.33 -17.03 -40.50
C ALA A 19 11.59 -17.09 -39.15
N GLN A 20 10.59 -17.96 -39.01
CA GLN A 20 10.14 -18.50 -37.73
C GLN A 20 10.55 -19.97 -37.67
N ASN A 21 11.86 -20.23 -37.63
CA ASN A 21 12.29 -21.36 -36.83
C ASN A 21 11.73 -21.11 -35.44
N SER A 22 10.67 -21.85 -35.09
CA SER A 22 10.35 -22.06 -33.68
C SER A 22 11.66 -22.50 -33.07
N THR A 23 12.30 -21.64 -32.28
CA THR A 23 13.21 -22.13 -31.26
C THR A 23 12.39 -23.21 -30.58
N GLY A 24 12.79 -24.47 -30.77
CA GLY A 24 12.12 -25.57 -30.12
C GLY A 24 12.00 -25.15 -28.67
N ALA A 25 10.76 -24.96 -28.21
CA ALA A 25 10.52 -24.75 -26.81
C ALA A 25 10.94 -26.07 -26.19
N ASN A 26 12.23 -26.18 -25.86
CA ASN A 26 12.66 -27.02 -24.75
C ASN A 26 11.70 -26.61 -23.65
N GLY A 27 10.72 -27.47 -23.35
CA GLY A 27 9.74 -27.20 -22.32
C GLY A 27 10.54 -26.88 -21.08
N THR A 28 10.60 -25.61 -20.72
CA THR A 28 11.39 -25.21 -19.58
C THR A 28 10.60 -25.68 -18.37
N ASP A 29 11.27 -26.28 -17.38
CA ASP A 29 10.64 -26.70 -16.13
C ASP A 29 9.90 -25.55 -15.42
N TYR A 30 10.13 -24.31 -15.86
CA TYR A 30 9.58 -23.07 -15.33
C TYR A 30 8.25 -22.62 -15.96
N LEU A 31 7.84 -23.20 -17.10
CA LEU A 31 6.55 -22.92 -17.72
C LEU A 31 5.81 -24.24 -18.00
N LYS A 32 4.84 -24.58 -17.14
CA LYS A 32 4.09 -25.83 -17.24
C LYS A 32 2.66 -25.59 -17.70
N LEU A 33 2.23 -26.34 -18.72
CA LEU A 33 0.81 -26.46 -19.09
C LEU A 33 0.22 -27.65 -18.35
N ILE A 34 -0.60 -27.39 -17.33
CA ILE A 34 -1.24 -28.40 -16.50
C ILE A 34 -2.66 -28.63 -17.01
N PRO A 35 -3.14 -29.88 -17.14
CA PRO A 35 -4.54 -30.16 -17.44
C PRO A 35 -5.48 -29.46 -16.44
N GLY A 36 -6.67 -29.10 -16.91
CA GLY A 36 -7.76 -28.63 -16.07
C GLY A 36 -8.34 -29.76 -15.18
N SER A 37 -9.57 -29.56 -14.69
CA SER A 37 -10.29 -30.65 -14.02
C SER A 37 -10.49 -31.84 -14.97
N GLU A 38 -10.77 -33.03 -14.42
CA GLU A 38 -10.92 -34.27 -15.19
C GLU A 38 -11.93 -34.18 -16.36
N GLN A 39 -12.89 -33.25 -16.27
CA GLN A 39 -13.93 -33.02 -17.27
C GLN A 39 -13.64 -31.82 -18.21
N SER A 40 -12.50 -31.15 -18.05
CA SER A 40 -12.17 -29.95 -18.80
C SER A 40 -11.16 -30.23 -19.91
N ALA A 41 -11.48 -29.81 -21.14
CA ALA A 41 -10.52 -29.81 -22.25
C ALA A 41 -9.48 -28.67 -22.14
N TYR A 42 -9.66 -27.74 -21.18
CA TYR A 42 -8.79 -26.59 -21.01
C TYR A 42 -7.58 -26.92 -20.13
N LYS A 43 -6.52 -26.13 -20.30
CA LYS A 43 -5.28 -26.23 -19.52
C LYS A 43 -5.08 -24.96 -18.71
N ARG A 44 -4.35 -25.06 -17.61
CA ARG A 44 -3.83 -23.92 -16.84
C ARG A 44 -2.33 -23.81 -17.02
N VAL A 45 -1.82 -22.59 -16.93
CA VAL A 45 -0.37 -22.32 -16.97
C VAL A 45 0.14 -22.14 -15.55
N GLU A 46 1.24 -22.80 -15.22
CA GLU A 46 2.04 -22.53 -14.02
C GLU A 46 3.38 -21.94 -14.45
N ILE A 47 3.73 -20.81 -13.86
CA ILE A 47 5.04 -20.18 -14.00
C ILE A 47 5.76 -20.33 -12.67
N SER A 48 6.99 -20.83 -12.69
CA SER A 48 7.82 -21.01 -11.51
C SER A 48 9.20 -20.42 -11.69
N SER A 49 9.91 -20.22 -10.58
CA SER A 49 11.30 -19.80 -10.55
C SER A 49 12.03 -20.55 -9.44
N ASP A 50 13.33 -20.77 -9.61
CA ASP A 50 14.17 -21.44 -8.63
C ASP A 50 14.69 -20.46 -7.57
N ILE A 51 15.16 -21.03 -6.48
CA ILE A 51 15.96 -20.33 -5.48
C ILE A 51 17.41 -20.33 -5.99
N ASP A 52 17.96 -19.14 -6.23
CA ASP A 52 19.38 -18.95 -6.55
C ASP A 52 19.97 -17.93 -5.58
N THR A 53 20.73 -18.39 -4.59
CA THR A 53 21.38 -17.53 -3.60
C THR A 53 22.47 -16.63 -4.19
N THR A 54 22.94 -16.94 -5.40
CA THR A 54 24.00 -16.22 -6.10
C THR A 54 23.48 -15.16 -7.07
N TRP A 55 22.16 -15.06 -7.24
CA TRP A 55 21.53 -14.08 -8.12
C TRP A 55 21.97 -12.65 -7.75
N ASN A 56 22.67 -11.97 -8.67
CA ASN A 56 23.35 -10.71 -8.36
C ASN A 56 22.40 -9.60 -7.88
N ARG A 57 21.11 -9.66 -8.24
CA ARG A 57 20.08 -8.74 -7.74
C ARG A 57 19.89 -8.83 -6.22
N TRP A 58 20.24 -9.93 -5.57
CA TRP A 58 20.22 -9.99 -4.09
C TRP A 58 21.21 -9.03 -3.42
N LYS A 59 22.13 -8.41 -4.17
CA LYS A 59 22.95 -7.30 -3.65
C LYS A 59 22.22 -5.96 -3.68
N GLU A 60 21.16 -5.86 -4.46
CA GLU A 60 20.33 -4.66 -4.59
C GLU A 60 19.26 -4.67 -3.49
N ARG A 61 19.16 -3.56 -2.76
CA ARG A 61 18.23 -3.42 -1.63
C ARG A 61 16.77 -3.72 -2.02
N GLY A 62 16.33 -3.25 -3.18
CA GLY A 62 14.95 -3.44 -3.66
C GLY A 62 14.55 -4.92 -3.81
N TYR A 63 15.54 -5.81 -3.98
CA TYR A 63 15.31 -7.24 -4.15
C TYR A 63 15.58 -8.04 -2.86
N ASN A 64 16.53 -7.65 -2.02
CA ASN A 64 16.85 -8.45 -0.81
C ASN A 64 16.11 -8.02 0.46
N PHE A 65 15.59 -6.79 0.53
CA PHE A 65 15.04 -6.26 1.77
C PHE A 65 13.75 -7.00 2.17
N GLY A 66 13.80 -7.68 3.32
CA GLY A 66 12.68 -8.50 3.81
C GLY A 66 12.51 -9.85 3.13
N PHE A 67 13.49 -10.28 2.33
CA PHE A 67 13.55 -11.60 1.71
C PHE A 67 14.68 -12.43 2.30
N ASN A 68 14.51 -13.75 2.33
CA ASN A 68 15.58 -14.68 2.68
C ASN A 68 16.04 -15.38 1.38
N PRO A 69 17.19 -14.98 0.80
CA PRO A 69 17.68 -15.54 -0.46
C PRO A 69 17.88 -17.07 -0.44
N GLN A 70 17.95 -17.69 0.74
CA GLN A 70 18.10 -19.15 0.89
C GLN A 70 16.81 -19.92 0.61
N ILE A 71 15.66 -19.24 0.62
CA ILE A 71 14.33 -19.89 0.47
C ILE A 71 13.39 -19.15 -0.47
N THR A 72 13.71 -17.93 -0.88
CA THR A 72 12.89 -17.12 -1.78
C THR A 72 13.30 -17.40 -3.24
N PRO A 73 12.36 -17.85 -4.11
CA PRO A 73 12.60 -17.91 -5.55
C PRO A 73 13.02 -16.56 -6.14
N MET A 74 13.81 -16.58 -7.22
CA MET A 74 14.08 -15.36 -7.98
C MET A 74 12.77 -14.75 -8.52
N TYR A 75 12.81 -13.46 -8.81
CA TYR A 75 11.63 -12.75 -9.30
C TYR A 75 11.34 -13.14 -10.74
N THR A 76 10.09 -13.49 -11.04
CA THR A 76 9.61 -13.61 -12.42
C THR A 76 9.21 -12.24 -12.94
N THR A 77 9.77 -11.84 -14.08
CA THR A 77 9.47 -10.57 -14.74
C THR A 77 8.49 -10.75 -15.89
N VAL A 78 7.47 -9.89 -15.98
CA VAL A 78 6.63 -9.74 -17.17
C VAL A 78 7.07 -8.45 -17.89
N ASN A 79 7.75 -8.58 -19.03
CA ASN A 79 8.19 -7.43 -19.83
C ASN A 79 7.09 -7.02 -20.82
N GLY A 80 5.96 -6.56 -20.30
CA GLY A 80 4.79 -6.18 -21.07
C GLY A 80 3.61 -5.80 -20.18
N ILE A 81 2.48 -5.48 -20.81
CA ILE A 81 1.24 -5.16 -20.09
C ILE A 81 0.58 -6.47 -19.65
N LEU A 82 0.33 -6.61 -18.34
CA LEU A 82 -0.55 -7.64 -17.81
C LEU A 82 -1.98 -7.07 -17.73
N SER A 83 -2.83 -7.44 -18.69
CA SER A 83 -4.25 -7.04 -18.72
C SER A 83 -5.12 -8.28 -18.60
N THR A 84 -6.04 -8.29 -17.64
CA THR A 84 -6.98 -9.39 -17.40
C THR A 84 -8.33 -8.84 -16.94
N PRO A 85 -9.46 -9.37 -17.43
CA PRO A 85 -10.77 -9.03 -16.90
C PRO A 85 -11.09 -9.81 -15.60
N TYR A 86 -10.18 -10.69 -15.16
CA TYR A 86 -10.36 -11.57 -14.01
C TYR A 86 -9.51 -11.13 -12.80
N MET A 87 -9.88 -11.66 -11.63
CA MET A 87 -9.19 -11.40 -10.36
C MET A 87 -7.70 -11.81 -10.39
N ILE A 88 -6.82 -10.93 -9.93
CA ILE A 88 -5.48 -11.28 -9.48
C ILE A 88 -5.57 -11.60 -7.99
N GLN A 89 -5.23 -12.83 -7.60
CA GLN A 89 -5.34 -13.27 -6.20
C GLN A 89 -3.97 -13.49 -5.58
N VAL A 90 -3.71 -12.80 -4.47
CA VAL A 90 -2.50 -12.96 -3.66
C VAL A 90 -2.85 -13.79 -2.43
N ARG A 91 -2.55 -15.10 -2.46
CA ARG A 91 -2.74 -16.00 -1.30
C ARG A 91 -1.43 -16.22 -0.55
N GLY A 92 -1.46 -16.13 0.77
CA GLY A 92 -0.33 -16.49 1.64
C GLY A 92 -0.86 -17.17 2.88
N ASN A 93 -0.16 -18.21 3.35
CA ASN A 93 -0.33 -18.77 4.68
C ASN A 93 1.04 -19.18 5.21
N GLU A 94 1.17 -19.36 6.53
CA GLU A 94 2.45 -19.64 7.20
C GLU A 94 3.12 -20.94 6.76
N ASN A 95 2.36 -21.85 6.13
CA ASN A 95 2.79 -23.19 5.74
C ASN A 95 3.16 -23.32 4.24
N GLU A 96 3.14 -22.24 3.47
CA GLU A 96 3.54 -22.26 2.05
C GLU A 96 5.06 -22.48 1.88
N ARG A 97 5.43 -23.40 0.97
CA ARG A 97 6.81 -23.84 0.70
C ARG A 97 7.76 -22.71 0.27
N ASN A 98 7.22 -21.62 -0.27
CA ASN A 98 7.96 -20.43 -0.75
C ASN A 98 7.35 -19.17 -0.14
N ARG A 99 7.62 -18.96 1.16
CA ARG A 99 7.04 -17.91 2.01
C ARG A 99 6.99 -16.54 1.30
N LYS A 100 5.83 -15.88 1.36
CA LYS A 100 5.70 -14.46 1.01
C LYS A 100 6.34 -13.61 2.10
N ARG A 101 6.97 -12.49 1.71
CA ARG A 101 7.55 -11.46 2.58
C ARG A 101 6.69 -11.22 3.83
N TRP A 102 7.22 -11.62 4.98
CA TRP A 102 6.61 -11.50 6.32
C TRP A 102 5.13 -11.93 6.44
N GLY A 103 4.55 -12.68 5.49
CA GLY A 103 3.17 -13.16 5.52
C GLY A 103 2.06 -12.14 5.22
N TYR A 104 2.32 -10.83 5.25
CA TYR A 104 1.27 -9.79 5.23
C TYR A 104 1.14 -8.98 3.93
N HIS A 105 2.13 -9.03 3.01
CA HIS A 105 2.16 -8.13 1.84
C HIS A 105 1.22 -8.59 0.72
N VAL A 106 0.35 -7.68 0.28
CA VAL A 106 -0.57 -7.89 -0.86
C VAL A 106 -0.02 -7.26 -2.14
N PHE A 107 0.47 -6.03 -2.05
CA PHE A 107 0.91 -5.26 -3.21
C PHE A 107 2.03 -4.28 -2.85
N GLU A 108 3.00 -4.14 -3.74
CA GLU A 108 4.02 -3.10 -3.67
C GLU A 108 4.23 -2.45 -5.03
N GLY A 109 4.34 -1.12 -5.02
CA GLY A 109 4.63 -0.33 -6.20
C GLY A 109 5.71 0.72 -5.89
N TYR A 110 6.70 0.82 -6.75
CA TYR A 110 7.83 1.73 -6.56
C TYR A 110 7.67 2.96 -7.46
N ALA A 111 8.06 4.11 -6.96
CA ALA A 111 8.14 5.32 -7.77
C ALA A 111 9.20 5.16 -8.88
N LYS A 112 9.15 6.01 -9.91
CA LYS A 112 10.06 5.97 -11.06
C LYS A 112 11.54 5.96 -10.68
N ASP A 113 11.88 6.59 -9.56
CA ASP A 113 13.25 6.71 -9.05
C ASP A 113 13.66 5.57 -8.08
N ASP A 114 12.75 4.62 -7.83
CA ASP A 114 12.92 3.50 -6.89
C ASP A 114 13.14 3.92 -5.43
N LYS A 115 12.80 5.16 -5.05
CA LYS A 115 13.05 5.66 -3.70
C LYS A 115 11.81 5.71 -2.80
N SER A 116 10.64 5.95 -3.38
CA SER A 116 9.35 5.94 -2.67
C SER A 116 8.55 4.70 -3.05
N ARG A 117 7.73 4.18 -2.14
CA ARG A 117 7.02 2.92 -2.36
C ARG A 117 5.63 2.91 -1.72
N ILE A 118 4.62 2.59 -2.52
CA ILE A 118 3.30 2.21 -2.01
C ILE A 118 3.32 0.75 -1.55
N THR A 119 2.79 0.48 -0.37
CA THR A 119 2.77 -0.86 0.25
C THR A 119 1.39 -1.14 0.81
N MET A 120 0.74 -2.22 0.36
CA MET A 120 -0.52 -2.71 0.91
C MET A 120 -0.29 -3.99 1.70
N LEU A 121 -0.70 -4.00 2.96
CA LEU A 121 -0.59 -5.13 3.88
C LEU A 121 -1.97 -5.58 4.35
N VAL A 122 -2.07 -6.84 4.76
CA VAL A 122 -3.24 -7.38 5.46
C VAL A 122 -2.79 -8.21 6.64
N ASN A 123 -3.47 -8.06 7.77
CA ASN A 123 -3.26 -8.83 8.99
C ASN A 123 -1.87 -8.67 9.63
N LYS A 124 -1.12 -7.59 9.32
CA LYS A 124 0.13 -7.29 10.02
C LYS A 124 -0.14 -6.94 11.48
N HIS A 125 -1.15 -6.11 11.71
CA HIS A 125 -1.58 -5.68 13.05
C HIS A 125 -3.03 -6.07 13.33
N THR A 126 -3.35 -6.11 14.62
CA THR A 126 -4.72 -6.19 15.15
C THR A 126 -4.95 -4.92 15.97
N GLU A 127 -5.96 -4.14 15.61
CA GLU A 127 -6.37 -2.92 16.31
C GLU A 127 -7.85 -3.00 16.64
N GLU A 128 -8.24 -2.57 17.84
CA GLU A 128 -9.64 -2.65 18.31
C GLU A 128 -10.23 -4.06 18.12
N GLU A 129 -9.45 -5.07 18.50
CA GLU A 129 -9.78 -6.52 18.42
C GLU A 129 -9.97 -7.06 16.98
N LYS A 130 -9.62 -6.29 15.95
CA LYS A 130 -9.80 -6.68 14.54
C LYS A 130 -8.50 -6.59 13.74
N PRO A 131 -8.24 -7.54 12.83
CA PRO A 131 -7.09 -7.46 11.94
C PRO A 131 -7.22 -6.28 10.98
N VAL A 132 -6.11 -5.62 10.69
CA VAL A 132 -6.08 -4.40 9.87
C VAL A 132 -5.60 -4.71 8.44
N ALA A 133 -6.27 -4.09 7.46
CA ALA A 133 -5.74 -3.91 6.11
C ALA A 133 -5.14 -2.51 6.01
N GLU A 134 -3.88 -2.43 5.59
CA GLU A 134 -3.07 -1.24 5.73
C GLU A 134 -2.54 -0.80 4.38
N LEU A 135 -2.48 0.51 4.16
CA LEU A 135 -1.92 1.09 2.95
C LEU A 135 -1.03 2.27 3.32
N TYR A 136 0.24 2.18 2.94
CA TYR A 136 1.24 3.22 3.19
C TYR A 136 1.86 3.68 1.88
N TYR A 137 2.21 4.96 1.80
CA TYR A 137 3.10 5.47 0.77
C TYR A 137 4.37 6.00 1.41
N TYR A 138 5.42 5.19 1.45
CA TYR A 138 6.71 5.55 2.05
C TYR A 138 7.46 6.56 1.19
N SER A 139 8.09 7.53 1.85
CA SER A 139 9.05 8.46 1.27
C SER A 139 10.46 7.87 1.29
N THR A 140 11.45 8.70 0.98
CA THR A 140 12.87 8.32 0.96
C THR A 140 13.51 8.37 2.36
N VAL A 141 12.83 8.97 3.33
CA VAL A 141 13.35 9.16 4.69
C VAL A 141 13.07 7.91 5.51
N TYR A 142 14.13 7.31 6.08
CA TYR A 142 14.00 6.08 6.85
C TYR A 142 13.82 6.36 8.34
N THR A 143 12.57 6.57 8.75
CA THR A 143 12.18 6.83 10.13
C THR A 143 10.73 6.39 10.34
N HIS A 144 10.35 6.18 11.60
CA HIS A 144 8.94 6.15 12.00
C HIS A 144 8.54 7.56 12.41
N ALA A 145 8.63 8.55 11.52
CA ALA A 145 8.10 9.91 11.73
C ALA A 145 7.31 10.37 10.50
N GLU A 146 6.50 11.43 10.62
CA GLU A 146 5.70 11.99 9.51
C GLU A 146 6.49 12.13 8.18
N PRO A 147 7.74 12.62 8.16
CA PRO A 147 8.50 12.78 6.92
C PRO A 147 8.80 11.49 6.15
N ALA A 148 8.65 10.32 6.78
CA ALA A 148 8.82 9.02 6.13
C ALA A 148 7.61 8.61 5.27
N TYR A 149 6.54 9.41 5.26
CA TYR A 149 5.30 9.09 4.57
C TYR A 149 4.93 10.22 3.61
N ASN A 150 4.62 9.84 2.38
CA ASN A 150 4.12 10.72 1.33
C ASN A 150 2.60 10.80 1.36
N TRP A 151 2.04 11.81 0.69
CA TRP A 151 0.59 11.95 0.52
C TRP A 151 -0.01 10.88 -0.40
N PHE A 152 -1.03 10.19 0.10
CA PHE A 152 -1.94 9.37 -0.68
C PHE A 152 -3.19 10.17 -1.03
N ARG A 153 -3.49 10.34 -2.32
CA ARG A 153 -4.67 11.08 -2.79
C ARG A 153 -5.80 10.12 -3.16
N ILE A 154 -7.01 10.40 -2.67
CA ILE A 154 -8.22 9.62 -2.96
C ILE A 154 -9.28 10.53 -3.59
N GLY A 155 -9.62 10.28 -4.86
CA GLY A 155 -10.81 10.84 -5.53
C GLY A 155 -10.55 11.47 -6.90
N SER A 156 -9.53 12.31 -7.06
CA SER A 156 -9.24 13.01 -8.33
C SER A 156 -7.74 13.15 -8.57
N ASP A 157 -7.29 13.16 -9.82
CA ASP A 157 -5.91 13.48 -10.23
C ASP A 157 -5.62 15.00 -10.27
N VAL A 158 -6.66 15.84 -10.15
CA VAL A 158 -6.53 17.30 -10.13
C VAL A 158 -6.04 17.79 -8.76
N ARG A 159 -5.06 18.71 -8.75
CA ARG A 159 -4.50 19.29 -7.52
C ARG A 159 -5.58 20.09 -6.78
N GLN A 160 -5.63 19.98 -5.44
CA GLN A 160 -6.63 20.66 -4.60
C GLN A 160 -8.09 20.30 -4.91
N HIS A 161 -8.32 19.18 -5.60
CA HIS A 161 -9.60 18.53 -5.71
C HIS A 161 -9.41 17.13 -5.11
N SER A 162 -10.31 16.69 -4.23
CA SER A 162 -10.26 15.43 -3.46
C SER A 162 -9.53 15.49 -2.09
N PHE A 163 -9.06 14.35 -1.58
CA PHE A 163 -8.61 14.18 -0.20
C PHE A 163 -7.19 13.61 -0.15
N LEU A 164 -6.34 14.17 0.71
CA LEU A 164 -4.99 13.65 0.96
C LEU A 164 -4.93 12.98 2.33
N PHE A 165 -4.23 11.86 2.40
CA PHE A 165 -3.95 11.12 3.64
C PHE A 165 -2.45 10.84 3.73
N SER A 166 -1.86 11.08 4.90
CA SER A 166 -0.49 10.67 5.27
C SER A 166 -0.55 10.06 6.68
N ARG A 167 0.59 9.72 7.27
CA ARG A 167 0.65 8.98 8.54
C ARG A 167 -0.20 9.60 9.66
N ASP A 168 -0.01 10.90 9.92
CA ASP A 168 -0.62 11.60 11.07
C ASP A 168 -1.50 12.78 10.63
N GLN A 169 -1.80 12.88 9.32
CA GLN A 169 -2.46 14.04 8.73
C GLN A 169 -3.41 13.64 7.62
N ALA A 170 -4.53 14.38 7.53
CA ALA A 170 -5.44 14.31 6.40
C ALA A 170 -5.90 15.72 6.00
N VAL A 171 -5.93 15.99 4.69
CA VAL A 171 -6.35 17.27 4.12
C VAL A 171 -7.55 17.05 3.22
N PHE A 172 -8.64 17.74 3.52
CA PHE A 172 -9.90 17.62 2.80
C PHE A 172 -10.13 18.89 1.97
N TYR A 173 -9.93 18.82 0.64
CA TYR A 173 -10.21 19.95 -0.25
C TYR A 173 -11.68 20.01 -0.72
N GLY A 174 -12.43 18.92 -0.55
CA GLY A 174 -13.84 18.82 -0.91
C GLY A 174 -14.79 18.94 0.29
N SER A 175 -16.09 18.86 0.03
CA SER A 175 -17.09 18.78 1.09
C SER A 175 -17.03 17.43 1.81
N LEU A 176 -17.03 17.48 3.15
CA LEU A 176 -17.16 16.29 4.01
C LEU A 176 -18.56 16.29 4.62
N LYS A 177 -19.37 15.27 4.30
CA LYS A 177 -20.68 15.04 4.91
C LYS A 177 -20.61 13.84 5.84
N MET A 178 -20.77 14.06 7.14
CA MET A 178 -20.87 13.01 8.15
C MET A 178 -22.35 12.75 8.47
N THR A 179 -22.85 11.54 8.21
CA THR A 179 -24.28 11.22 8.36
C THR A 179 -24.68 10.68 9.74
N ASN A 180 -23.71 10.23 10.53
CA ASN A 180 -23.96 9.58 11.80
C ASN A 180 -23.51 10.49 12.95
N ALA A 181 -22.33 10.25 13.51
CA ALA A 181 -21.76 11.03 14.59
C ALA A 181 -20.29 11.33 14.31
N LEU A 182 -19.85 12.49 14.81
CA LEU A 182 -18.45 12.86 14.95
C LEU A 182 -18.17 12.96 16.45
N THR A 183 -17.17 12.24 16.92
CA THR A 183 -16.66 12.40 18.29
C THR A 183 -15.38 13.18 18.24
N LEU A 184 -15.29 14.26 19.01
CA LEU A 184 -14.04 15.01 19.14
C LEU A 184 -13.03 14.20 19.95
N GLY A 185 -11.74 14.38 19.65
CA GLY A 185 -10.67 13.78 20.44
C GLY A 185 -10.81 14.15 21.92
N ASN A 186 -10.89 13.13 22.77
CA ASN A 186 -11.07 13.25 24.21
C ASN A 186 -9.68 13.36 24.86
N ILE A 187 -9.12 14.58 24.87
CA ILE A 187 -7.71 14.83 25.16
C ILE A 187 -7.57 15.52 26.51
N GLY A 188 -6.86 14.89 27.44
CA GLY A 188 -6.41 15.48 28.71
C GLY A 188 -4.89 15.50 28.83
N ARG A 189 -4.37 15.90 29.99
CA ARG A 189 -2.91 15.96 30.24
C ARG A 189 -2.21 14.61 30.08
N ASP A 190 -2.88 13.52 30.45
CA ASP A 190 -2.39 12.15 30.31
C ASP A 190 -2.36 11.64 28.86
N ASN A 191 -2.99 12.36 27.92
CA ASN A 191 -2.95 12.08 26.48
C ASN A 191 -1.87 12.89 25.75
N LEU A 192 -1.06 13.68 26.48
CA LEU A 192 -0.08 14.59 25.91
C LEU A 192 1.31 14.29 26.45
N LEU A 193 2.28 14.21 25.54
CA LEU A 193 3.68 14.07 25.90
C LEU A 193 4.51 15.08 25.11
N ALA A 194 5.10 16.06 25.81
CA ALA A 194 5.84 17.14 25.16
C ALA A 194 7.14 16.68 24.52
N GLU A 195 7.84 15.76 25.19
CA GLU A 195 9.09 15.18 24.70
C GLU A 195 8.81 13.90 23.92
N LYS A 196 9.46 13.76 22.75
CA LYS A 196 9.30 12.55 21.95
C LYS A 196 9.93 11.35 22.68
N PRO A 197 9.23 10.21 22.80
CA PRO A 197 9.83 8.97 23.31
C PRO A 197 11.07 8.58 22.50
N THR A 198 12.11 8.09 23.18
CA THR A 198 13.34 7.58 22.53
C THR A 198 13.20 6.12 22.09
N ALA A 199 12.25 5.39 22.66
CA ALA A 199 11.95 4.01 22.31
C ALA A 199 11.35 3.90 20.89
N ASP A 200 11.44 2.72 20.30
CA ASP A 200 10.87 2.43 18.99
C ASP A 200 9.34 2.60 18.99
N ALA A 201 8.84 3.34 18.00
CA ALA A 201 7.43 3.73 17.91
C ALA A 201 6.49 2.53 17.68
N GLU A 202 6.94 1.44 17.04
CA GLU A 202 6.12 0.25 16.87
C GLU A 202 5.90 -0.45 18.21
N THR A 203 6.95 -0.51 19.04
CA THR A 203 6.88 -1.16 20.36
C THR A 203 6.20 -0.31 21.43
N ASN A 204 6.24 1.02 21.30
CA ASN A 204 5.74 1.97 22.29
C ASN A 204 4.69 2.93 21.71
N TYR A 205 3.87 2.41 20.78
CA TYR A 205 2.91 3.18 20.00
C TYR A 205 1.96 4.03 20.86
N ALA A 206 1.56 3.53 22.03
CA ALA A 206 0.65 4.24 22.93
C ALA A 206 1.24 5.55 23.49
N GLU A 207 2.52 5.55 23.87
CA GLU A 207 3.19 6.78 24.33
C GLU A 207 3.57 7.69 23.16
N ASP A 208 3.98 7.12 22.02
CA ASP A 208 4.27 7.90 20.81
C ASP A 208 3.02 8.66 20.33
N ALA A 209 1.84 8.03 20.40
CA ALA A 209 0.56 8.67 20.08
C ALA A 209 0.25 9.90 20.98
N LYS A 210 0.70 9.91 22.24
CA LYS A 210 0.56 11.10 23.10
C LYS A 210 1.41 12.27 22.61
N HIS A 211 2.60 11.98 22.09
CA HIS A 211 3.44 12.99 21.47
C HIS A 211 2.84 13.50 20.16
N VAL A 212 2.23 12.63 19.36
CA VAL A 212 1.48 13.03 18.16
C VAL A 212 0.34 14.00 18.51
N ASN A 213 -0.45 13.71 19.55
CA ASN A 213 -1.49 14.63 20.04
C ASN A 213 -0.91 15.99 20.46
N TYR A 214 0.23 15.99 21.16
CA TYR A 214 0.91 17.20 21.59
C TYR A 214 1.33 18.06 20.39
N GLU A 215 2.01 17.49 19.40
CA GLU A 215 2.43 18.22 18.21
C GLU A 215 1.24 18.69 17.37
N ALA A 216 0.16 17.89 17.28
CA ALA A 216 -1.07 18.28 16.58
C ALA A 216 -1.72 19.52 17.22
N LEU A 217 -1.82 19.59 18.55
CA LEU A 217 -2.38 20.76 19.25
C LEU A 217 -1.44 21.96 19.24
N LYS A 218 -0.14 21.75 19.40
CA LYS A 218 0.87 22.81 19.39
C LYS A 218 0.92 23.52 18.05
N ASN A 219 0.93 22.75 16.96
CA ASN A 219 1.03 23.27 15.59
C ASN A 219 -0.34 23.57 14.95
N SER A 220 -1.42 23.50 15.74
CA SER A 220 -2.77 23.66 15.23
C SER A 220 -3.07 25.08 14.74
N GLU A 221 -3.98 25.21 13.78
CA GLU A 221 -4.43 26.50 13.25
C GLU A 221 -5.68 27.03 13.98
N ASN A 222 -6.12 28.24 13.62
CA ASN A 222 -7.42 28.74 14.07
C ASN A 222 -8.54 27.83 13.53
N GLY A 223 -9.56 27.59 14.36
CA GLY A 223 -10.66 26.68 14.05
C GLY A 223 -10.44 25.23 14.48
N THR A 224 -9.25 24.85 14.97
CA THR A 224 -9.05 23.54 15.60
C THR A 224 -9.94 23.40 16.82
N ILE A 225 -10.64 22.27 16.93
CA ILE A 225 -11.53 21.92 18.04
C ILE A 225 -11.15 20.57 18.66
N PHE A 226 -11.27 20.44 19.97
CA PHE A 226 -11.21 19.15 20.66
C PHE A 226 -12.02 19.19 21.96
N TYR A 227 -12.22 18.03 22.60
CA TYR A 227 -12.85 17.94 23.91
C TYR A 227 -11.77 17.80 24.99
N ASP A 228 -11.66 18.81 25.85
CA ASP A 228 -10.79 18.80 27.02
C ASP A 228 -11.48 18.03 28.14
N LYS A 229 -10.98 16.81 28.37
CA LYS A 229 -11.57 15.85 29.29
C LYS A 229 -11.29 16.16 30.76
N ASP A 230 -10.19 16.86 31.03
CA ASP A 230 -9.80 17.20 32.40
C ASP A 230 -10.73 18.28 32.96
N ASN A 231 -11.28 19.12 32.09
CA ASN A 231 -12.17 20.23 32.44
C ASN A 231 -13.62 20.03 31.98
N ASN A 232 -13.92 18.95 31.26
CA ASN A 232 -15.23 18.64 30.67
C ASN A 232 -15.79 19.76 29.77
N ILE A 233 -14.96 20.29 28.86
CA ILE A 233 -15.35 21.37 27.94
C ILE A 233 -14.93 21.09 26.50
N VAL A 234 -15.69 21.63 25.54
CA VAL A 234 -15.22 21.76 24.16
C VAL A 234 -14.40 23.03 24.04
N VAL A 235 -13.24 22.95 23.43
CA VAL A 235 -12.34 24.09 23.18
C VAL A 235 -12.12 24.30 21.69
N ILE A 236 -11.92 25.56 21.32
CA ILE A 236 -11.65 26.01 19.96
C ILE A 236 -10.49 27.01 19.95
N LYS A 237 -9.60 26.95 18.96
CA LYS A 237 -8.53 27.93 18.77
C LYS A 237 -9.02 29.12 17.94
N ILE A 238 -8.93 30.33 18.50
CA ILE A 238 -9.35 31.58 17.84
C ILE A 238 -8.24 32.61 18.03
N ASN A 239 -7.76 33.19 16.93
CA ASN A 239 -6.67 34.19 16.93
C ASN A 239 -5.44 33.73 17.76
N GLY A 240 -5.06 32.47 17.60
CA GLY A 240 -3.93 31.86 18.31
C GLY A 240 -4.17 31.51 19.78
N LYS A 241 -5.37 31.74 20.33
CA LYS A 241 -5.72 31.45 21.74
C LYS A 241 -6.76 30.34 21.82
N TRP A 242 -6.60 29.46 22.81
CA TRP A 242 -7.60 28.45 23.15
C TRP A 242 -8.73 29.09 23.94
N MET A 243 -9.96 28.86 23.51
CA MET A 243 -11.17 29.41 24.11
C MET A 243 -12.19 28.30 24.31
N LYS A 244 -12.98 28.38 25.37
CA LYS A 244 -14.13 27.50 25.57
C LYS A 244 -15.19 27.78 24.50
N LEU A 245 -15.69 26.74 23.85
CA LEU A 245 -16.88 26.84 23.00
C LEU A 245 -18.12 26.93 23.91
N ALA A 246 -18.89 28.01 23.77
CA ALA A 246 -20.13 28.17 24.52
C ALA A 246 -21.17 27.15 24.03
N VAL A 247 -21.73 26.39 24.97
CA VAL A 247 -22.81 25.41 24.72
C VAL A 247 -23.93 25.68 25.70
N GLU A 248 -25.16 25.40 25.27
CA GLU A 248 -26.35 25.47 26.12
C GLU A 248 -26.82 24.06 26.47
N ALA A 249 -27.44 23.92 27.65
CA ALA A 249 -28.12 22.69 27.99
C ALA A 249 -29.24 22.41 26.98
N LEU A 250 -29.54 21.13 26.76
CA LEU A 250 -30.68 20.75 25.94
C LEU A 250 -31.98 21.39 26.49
N PRO A 251 -32.95 21.72 25.62
CA PRO A 251 -34.26 22.16 26.07
C PRO A 251 -34.89 21.15 27.04
N LYS A 252 -35.66 21.61 28.03
CA LYS A 252 -36.23 20.76 29.10
C LYS A 252 -37.05 19.56 28.60
N ASN A 253 -37.60 19.64 27.39
CA ASN A 253 -38.42 18.62 26.74
C ASN A 253 -37.66 17.76 25.72
N VAL A 254 -36.34 17.94 25.58
CA VAL A 254 -35.48 17.16 24.70
C VAL A 254 -34.58 16.27 25.56
N HIS A 255 -34.79 14.96 25.45
CA HIS A 255 -34.00 13.95 26.13
C HIS A 255 -33.67 12.82 25.16
N TYR A 256 -32.42 12.36 25.19
CA TYR A 256 -31.98 11.20 24.44
C TYR A 256 -32.03 9.99 25.37
N PRO A 257 -32.84 8.95 25.07
CA PRO A 257 -33.15 7.85 26.01
C PRO A 257 -32.07 6.77 26.10
N PHE A 258 -30.93 6.96 25.43
CA PHE A 258 -29.83 6.01 25.35
C PHE A 258 -28.70 6.38 26.32
#